data_AF-A0A7X3AA17-F1
#
_entry.id   AF-A0A7X3AA17-F1
#
_cell.length_a   1.000
_cell.length_b   1.000
_cell.length_c   1.000
_cell.angle_alpha   90.00
_cell.angle_beta   90.00
_cell.angle_gamma   90.00
#
_symmetry.space_group_name_H-M   'P 1'
#
loop_
_entity.id
_entity.type
_entity.pdbx_description
1 polymer ?
#
loop_
_entity_poly.entity_id
_entity_poly.type
_entity_poly.pdbx_seq_one_letter_code
_entity_poly.pdbx_strand_id
1 'polypeptide(L)'
;MTGWLVAGAVVLIGYMIQLAAVIVLERRRPEKLAAWLLLVLLFPYIGFAARLLLGRSGAGRDERQWDYERQMFREASGASLCANVAGDSGNAQLACDSKLFQLLTADQNRQITLRNRTKVLTNGHDFFEAVLDAIGSAKHHIHLDFYTIRDDGIGQRFLSELTAKARQGVEVRVLYDGIGSIRLNKKYVAELEAAGVQTQCFLKPRRAVAGLLFNNRNHSKIAVIDGEISFVGGMNIGNEYLGKNKKLGFWRDTQLQLEGDSVYWLQELFLKDWAFTAGERLPCRRYMPEHRKAMRQEAVLIVSSGPDRNGAPILETMFAAATAAQSRIYMTTPYFIPDSSLLTALCVAARSGIDVRLIIPGVADTQLVLWATLSYVEPLLASGVKVYRYQKGFIHAKVMLIDHMLASVGTANMDMRSFHSNFEQNALLFDEQTIARLERDFEQDLRDSTELHLESFRSRSKRQKLAEAAAHLLSPLL
;
A
#
# COMPACT_ATOMS: atom_id res chain seq x y z
N MET A 1 27.35 -26.34 -43.66
CA MET A 1 27.46 -24.89 -43.35
C MET A 1 26.14 -24.15 -43.42
N THR A 2 25.30 -24.40 -44.44
CA THR A 2 24.00 -23.73 -44.64
C THR A 2 23.00 -23.93 -43.49
N GLY A 3 22.90 -25.13 -42.90
CA GLY A 3 21.96 -25.39 -41.79
C GLY A 3 22.21 -24.56 -40.53
N TRP A 4 23.48 -24.33 -40.16
CA TRP A 4 23.84 -23.51 -39.00
C TRP A 4 23.56 -22.02 -39.20
N LEU A 5 23.73 -21.52 -40.43
CA LEU A 5 23.39 -20.14 -40.78
C LEU A 5 21.88 -19.91 -40.75
N VAL A 6 21.09 -20.86 -41.25
CA VAL A 6 19.62 -20.80 -41.17
C VAL A 6 19.16 -20.85 -39.72
N ALA A 7 19.70 -21.76 -38.90
CA ALA A 7 19.37 -21.84 -37.48
C ALA A 7 19.73 -20.54 -36.72
N GLY A 8 20.91 -19.98 -36.99
CA GLY A 8 21.34 -18.70 -36.42
C GLY A 8 20.44 -17.53 -36.81
N ALA A 9 20.02 -17.47 -38.09
CA ALA A 9 19.10 -16.44 -38.57
C ALA A 9 17.72 -16.56 -37.90
N VAL A 10 17.19 -17.78 -37.73
CA VAL A 10 15.91 -18.01 -37.04
C VAL A 10 15.98 -17.55 -35.58
N VAL A 11 17.07 -17.88 -34.87
CA VAL A 11 17.27 -17.44 -33.48
C VAL A 11 17.35 -15.92 -33.39
N LEU A 12 18.10 -15.26 -34.29
CA LEU A 12 18.23 -13.82 -34.32
C LEU A 12 16.89 -13.12 -34.61
N ILE A 13 16.12 -13.62 -35.59
CA ILE A 13 14.79 -13.10 -35.91
C ILE A 13 13.86 -13.25 -34.70
N GLY A 14 13.87 -14.42 -34.04
CA GLY A 14 13.10 -14.65 -32.82
C GLY A 14 13.45 -13.65 -31.71
N TYR A 15 14.74 -13.38 -31.52
CA TYR A 15 15.21 -12.38 -30.56
C TYR A 15 14.77 -10.95 -30.91
N MET A 16 14.86 -10.56 -32.18
CA MET A 16 14.38 -9.25 -32.65
C MET A 16 12.87 -9.08 -32.44
N ILE A 17 12.08 -10.13 -32.67
CA ILE A 17 10.64 -10.14 -32.40
C ILE A 17 10.36 -9.97 -30.91
N GLN A 18 11.12 -10.62 -30.03
CA GLN A 18 10.98 -10.46 -28.57
C GLN A 18 11.23 -9.01 -28.15
N LEU A 19 12.32 -8.40 -28.62
CA LEU A 19 12.63 -6.99 -28.34
C LEU A 19 11.53 -6.05 -28.84
N ALA A 20 11.07 -6.23 -30.08
CA ALA A 20 9.97 -5.45 -30.64
C ALA A 20 8.68 -5.59 -29.81
N ALA A 21 8.35 -6.81 -29.38
CA ALA A 21 7.18 -7.06 -28.53
C ALA A 21 7.31 -6.39 -27.15
N VAL A 22 8.51 -6.34 -26.56
CA VAL A 22 8.77 -5.62 -25.30
C VAL A 22 8.56 -4.11 -25.50
N ILE A 23 9.14 -3.53 -26.55
CA ILE A 23 8.98 -2.11 -26.90
C ILE A 23 7.50 -1.75 -27.08
N VAL A 24 6.77 -2.49 -27.92
CA VAL A 24 5.37 -2.19 -28.22
C VAL A 24 4.50 -2.22 -26.97
N LEU A 25 4.72 -3.20 -26.10
CA LEU A 25 3.86 -3.44 -24.95
C LEU A 25 4.21 -2.57 -23.73
N GLU A 26 5.47 -2.15 -23.55
CA GLU A 26 5.88 -1.27 -22.43
C GLU A 26 6.08 0.21 -22.83
N ARG A 27 5.74 0.59 -24.08
CA ARG A 27 5.99 1.95 -24.64
C ARG A 27 5.49 3.14 -23.80
N ARG A 28 4.52 2.92 -22.92
CA ARG A 28 3.95 3.98 -22.07
C ARG A 28 4.83 4.35 -20.88
N ARG A 29 5.84 3.54 -20.54
CA ARG A 29 6.71 3.74 -19.37
C ARG A 29 8.17 3.46 -19.73
N PRO A 30 8.92 4.49 -20.15
CA PRO A 30 10.29 4.35 -20.63
C PRO A 30 11.22 3.63 -19.64
N GLU A 31 11.08 3.90 -18.34
CA GLU A 31 11.91 3.30 -17.30
C GLU A 31 11.67 1.78 -17.18
N LYS A 32 10.40 1.36 -17.15
CA LYS A 32 10.00 -0.05 -17.13
C LYS A 32 10.40 -0.76 -18.42
N LEU A 33 10.28 -0.09 -19.56
CA LEU A 33 10.76 -0.59 -20.85
C LEU A 33 12.27 -0.85 -20.83
N ALA A 34 13.06 0.11 -20.36
CA ALA A 34 14.51 -0.02 -20.29
C ALA A 34 14.93 -1.20 -19.41
N ALA A 35 14.30 -1.38 -18.25
CA ALA A 35 14.57 -2.52 -17.37
C ALA A 35 14.26 -3.87 -18.03
N TRP A 36 13.13 -3.99 -18.75
CA TRP A 36 12.80 -5.20 -19.48
C TRP A 36 13.73 -5.47 -20.66
N LEU A 37 14.13 -4.44 -21.41
CA LEU A 37 15.09 -4.58 -22.49
C LEU A 37 16.44 -5.07 -21.98
N LEU A 38 16.91 -4.56 -20.83
CA LEU A 38 18.14 -5.03 -20.21
C LEU A 38 18.05 -6.51 -19.80
N LEU A 39 16.94 -6.92 -19.18
CA LEU A 39 16.74 -8.33 -18.79
C LEU A 39 16.69 -9.27 -20.00
N VAL A 40 16.02 -8.85 -21.08
CA VAL A 40 15.95 -9.62 -22.33
C VAL A 40 17.31 -9.63 -23.03
N LEU A 41 18.09 -8.55 -22.95
CA LEU A 41 19.45 -8.51 -23.50
C LEU A 41 20.40 -9.48 -22.79
N LEU A 42 20.36 -9.51 -21.46
CA LEU A 42 21.22 -10.39 -20.65
C LEU A 42 20.73 -11.85 -20.67
N PHE A 43 19.41 -12.05 -20.71
CA PHE A 43 18.78 -13.36 -20.66
C PHE A 43 17.60 -13.42 -21.65
N PRO A 44 17.85 -13.60 -22.97
CA PRO A 44 16.82 -13.51 -24.03
C PRO A 44 15.49 -14.21 -23.71
N TYR A 45 15.54 -15.51 -23.45
CA TYR A 45 14.33 -16.30 -23.24
C TYR A 45 13.74 -16.12 -21.83
N ILE A 46 14.59 -16.02 -20.81
CA ILE A 46 14.15 -15.90 -19.41
C ILE A 46 13.57 -14.50 -19.15
N GLY A 47 14.25 -13.45 -19.63
CA GLY A 47 13.80 -12.06 -19.53
C GLY A 47 12.48 -11.85 -20.27
N PHE A 48 12.32 -12.43 -21.47
CA PHE A 48 11.05 -12.35 -22.19
C PHE A 48 9.92 -13.11 -21.49
N ALA A 49 10.18 -14.32 -20.97
CA ALA A 49 9.19 -15.08 -20.21
C ALA A 49 8.79 -14.37 -18.91
N ALA A 50 9.77 -13.85 -18.16
CA ALA A 50 9.54 -13.06 -16.95
C ALA A 50 8.72 -11.81 -17.26
N ARG A 51 9.00 -11.15 -18.39
CA ARG A 51 8.24 -10.00 -18.88
C ARG A 51 6.78 -10.35 -19.16
N LEU A 52 6.51 -11.52 -19.75
CA LEU A 52 5.14 -11.93 -20.03
C LEU A 52 4.38 -12.17 -18.71
N LEU A 53 5.03 -12.78 -17.72
CA LEU A 53 4.42 -13.10 -16.42
C LEU A 53 4.22 -11.90 -15.50
N LEU A 54 5.16 -10.94 -15.51
CA LEU A 54 5.24 -9.83 -14.56
C LEU A 54 4.88 -8.47 -15.18
N GLY A 55 5.01 -8.32 -16.50
CA GLY A 55 4.86 -7.05 -17.19
C GLY A 55 3.41 -6.59 -17.39
N ARG A 56 2.43 -7.50 -17.32
CA ARG A 56 1.01 -7.16 -17.56
C ARG A 56 0.38 -6.51 -16.33
N SER A 57 0.23 -5.18 -16.39
CA SER A 57 -0.54 -4.39 -15.43
C SER A 57 -1.96 -4.21 -16.00
N GLY A 58 -2.98 -4.61 -15.26
CA GLY A 58 -4.37 -4.57 -15.72
C GLY A 58 -5.10 -5.85 -15.34
N ALA A 59 -5.48 -5.97 -14.08
CA ALA A 59 -6.45 -6.97 -13.69
C ALA A 59 -7.77 -6.54 -14.34
N GLY A 60 -8.24 -7.31 -15.32
CA GLY A 60 -9.50 -7.06 -16.01
C GLY A 60 -10.66 -7.18 -15.04
N ARG A 61 -10.98 -6.09 -14.34
CA ARG A 61 -12.30 -5.92 -13.75
C ARG A 61 -13.26 -5.77 -14.93
N ASP A 62 -14.16 -6.75 -15.02
CA ASP A 62 -15.21 -6.80 -16.04
C ASP A 62 -16.05 -5.52 -15.95
N GLU A 63 -16.37 -4.89 -17.07
CA GLU A 63 -17.23 -3.69 -17.13
C GLU A 63 -18.55 -3.91 -16.37
N ARG A 64 -19.00 -5.17 -16.27
CA ARG A 64 -20.16 -5.59 -15.47
C ARG A 64 -20.05 -5.20 -14.00
N GLN A 65 -18.86 -5.01 -13.43
CA GLN A 65 -18.67 -4.61 -12.03
C GLN A 65 -18.87 -3.10 -11.81
N TRP A 66 -18.80 -2.26 -12.84
CA TRP A 66 -18.90 -0.80 -12.68
C TRP A 66 -20.25 -0.36 -12.12
N ASP A 67 -21.35 -1.03 -12.48
CA ASP A 67 -22.66 -0.74 -11.90
C ASP A 67 -22.70 -1.02 -10.40
N TYR A 68 -22.07 -2.12 -9.98
CA TYR A 68 -21.98 -2.48 -8.57
C TYR A 68 -21.11 -1.48 -7.81
N GLU A 69 -19.96 -1.10 -8.36
CA GLU A 69 -19.08 -0.08 -7.79
C GLU A 69 -19.78 1.28 -7.65
N ARG A 70 -20.47 1.73 -8.70
CA ARG A 70 -21.28 2.97 -8.65
C ARG A 70 -22.38 2.91 -7.61
N GLN A 71 -23.02 1.75 -7.44
CA GLN A 71 -24.05 1.57 -6.42
C GLN A 71 -23.45 1.70 -5.01
N MET A 72 -22.36 0.98 -4.72
CA MET A 72 -21.72 1.02 -3.40
C MET A 72 -21.24 2.43 -3.06
N PHE A 73 -20.61 3.12 -4.02
CA PHE A 73 -20.21 4.51 -3.85
C PHE A 73 -21.38 5.42 -3.49
N ARG A 74 -22.52 5.30 -4.19
CA ARG A 74 -23.72 6.11 -3.88
C ARG A 74 -24.29 5.81 -2.50
N GLU A 75 -24.28 4.54 -2.08
CA GLU A 75 -24.77 4.16 -0.75
C GLU A 75 -23.85 4.69 0.35
N ALA A 76 -22.53 4.51 0.21
CA ALA A 76 -21.54 5.06 1.14
C ALA A 76 -21.63 6.59 1.21
N SER A 77 -21.64 7.26 0.06
CA SER A 77 -21.75 8.72 -0.03
C SER A 77 -23.05 9.24 0.57
N GLY A 78 -24.18 8.63 0.25
CA GLY A 78 -25.50 9.06 0.74
C GLY A 78 -25.71 8.82 2.24
N ALA A 79 -24.99 7.86 2.85
CA ALA A 79 -25.01 7.62 4.29
C ALA A 79 -24.04 8.52 5.07
N SER A 80 -23.13 9.20 4.37
CA SER A 80 -22.01 9.94 4.97
C SER A 80 -22.24 11.43 5.05
N LEU A 81 -21.59 12.06 6.02
CA LEU A 81 -21.37 13.50 6.04
C LEU A 81 -20.02 13.78 5.36
N CYS A 82 -20.05 14.40 4.19
CA CYS A 82 -18.86 14.69 3.38
C CYS A 82 -18.61 16.19 3.22
N ALA A 83 -17.34 16.57 3.10
CA ALA A 83 -16.92 17.93 2.78
C ALA A 83 -17.35 18.30 1.36
N ASN A 84 -17.94 19.49 1.20
CA ASN A 84 -18.22 20.10 -0.10
C ASN A 84 -17.17 21.16 -0.46
N VAL A 85 -16.57 21.78 0.55
CA VAL A 85 -15.51 22.77 0.41
C VAL A 85 -14.36 22.50 1.37
N ALA A 86 -13.19 23.07 1.09
CA ALA A 86 -11.98 22.86 1.88
C ALA A 86 -12.15 23.22 3.37
N GLY A 87 -12.94 24.26 3.66
CA GLY A 87 -13.25 24.70 5.03
C GLY A 87 -14.00 23.67 5.88
N ASP A 88 -14.73 22.73 5.27
CA ASP A 88 -15.51 21.73 6.00
C ASP A 88 -14.60 20.71 6.71
N SER A 89 -13.35 20.57 6.27
CA SER A 89 -12.38 19.64 6.85
C SER A 89 -12.00 19.96 8.30
N GLY A 90 -12.29 21.18 8.77
CA GLY A 90 -11.84 21.67 10.07
C GLY A 90 -10.34 22.00 10.14
N ASN A 91 -9.60 21.88 9.03
CA ASN A 91 -8.18 22.19 8.97
C ASN A 91 -7.93 23.56 8.31
N ALA A 92 -7.32 24.49 9.03
CA ALA A 92 -7.13 25.86 8.55
C ALA A 92 -6.18 25.94 7.34
N GLN A 93 -5.13 25.11 7.29
CA GLN A 93 -4.18 25.11 6.17
C GLN A 93 -4.84 24.57 4.90
N LEU A 94 -5.60 23.48 4.99
CA LEU A 94 -6.34 22.96 3.85
C LEU A 94 -7.43 23.95 3.38
N ALA A 95 -8.10 24.63 4.30
CA ALA A 95 -9.11 25.64 3.97
C ALA A 95 -8.55 26.78 3.10
N CYS A 96 -7.25 27.09 3.22
CA CYS A 96 -6.55 28.06 2.39
C CYS A 96 -6.05 27.51 1.05
N ASP A 97 -6.03 26.19 0.84
CA ASP A 97 -5.58 25.55 -0.41
C ASP A 97 -6.74 24.84 -1.13
N SER A 98 -7.59 25.64 -1.75
CA SER A 98 -8.74 25.15 -2.53
C SER A 98 -8.32 24.30 -3.73
N LYS A 99 -7.11 24.50 -4.28
CA LYS A 99 -6.58 23.74 -5.41
C LYS A 99 -6.24 22.31 -4.97
N LEU A 100 -5.58 22.16 -3.82
CA LEU A 100 -5.29 20.85 -3.25
C LEU A 100 -6.59 20.13 -2.92
N PHE A 101 -7.55 20.78 -2.26
CA PHE A 101 -8.86 20.19 -1.99
C PHE A 101 -9.54 19.67 -3.26
N GLN A 102 -9.63 20.51 -4.31
CA GLN A 102 -10.22 20.11 -5.59
C GLN A 102 -9.50 18.91 -6.22
N LEU A 103 -8.18 18.81 -6.12
CA LEU A 103 -7.43 17.67 -6.63
C LEU A 103 -7.73 16.41 -5.82
N LEU A 104 -7.76 16.50 -4.49
CA LEU A 104 -8.05 15.38 -3.61
C LEU A 104 -9.46 14.82 -3.82
N THR A 105 -10.42 15.67 -4.20
CA THR A 105 -11.82 15.31 -4.48
C THR A 105 -12.18 15.32 -5.97
N ALA A 106 -11.19 15.33 -6.88
CA ALA A 106 -11.43 15.45 -8.33
C ALA A 106 -12.09 14.20 -8.92
N ASP A 107 -11.73 13.04 -8.36
CA ASP A 107 -12.36 11.76 -8.69
C ASP A 107 -13.66 11.67 -7.91
N GLN A 108 -14.78 11.46 -8.61
CA GLN A 108 -16.10 11.35 -7.98
C GLN A 108 -16.12 10.25 -6.91
N ASN A 109 -15.26 9.24 -6.99
CA ASN A 109 -15.15 8.17 -6.01
C ASN A 109 -14.31 8.52 -4.77
N ARG A 110 -13.90 9.79 -4.60
CA ARG A 110 -13.11 10.28 -3.46
C ARG A 110 -13.86 11.37 -2.73
N GLN A 111 -14.20 11.13 -1.47
CA GLN A 111 -14.85 12.12 -0.61
C GLN A 111 -14.17 12.20 0.74
N ILE A 112 -13.99 13.43 1.23
CA ILE A 112 -13.53 13.67 2.59
C ILE A 112 -14.75 13.53 3.50
N THR A 113 -14.75 12.48 4.30
CA THR A 113 -15.76 12.22 5.33
C THR A 113 -15.48 13.04 6.57
N LEU A 114 -16.52 13.47 7.29
CA LEU A 114 -16.39 14.41 8.41
C LEU A 114 -16.75 13.82 9.77
N ARG A 115 -17.48 12.70 9.82
CA ARG A 115 -17.84 12.03 11.09
C ARG A 115 -16.93 10.85 11.32
N ASN A 116 -15.70 11.12 11.78
CA ASN A 116 -14.72 10.08 12.05
C ASN A 116 -14.03 10.24 13.40
N ARG A 117 -13.49 9.12 13.86
CA ARG A 117 -12.52 9.07 14.95
C ARG A 117 -11.38 8.15 14.57
N THR A 118 -10.15 8.64 14.75
CA THR A 118 -8.93 7.91 14.41
C THR A 118 -8.14 7.59 15.65
N LYS A 119 -7.74 6.32 15.79
CA LYS A 119 -6.75 5.88 16.78
C LYS A 119 -5.52 5.33 16.05
N VAL A 120 -4.36 5.88 16.38
CA VAL A 120 -3.06 5.47 15.82
C VAL A 120 -2.47 4.33 16.65
N LEU A 121 -2.03 3.26 15.99
CA LEU A 121 -1.43 2.07 16.58
C LEU A 121 -0.04 1.87 15.99
N THR A 122 1.00 1.91 16.83
CA THR A 122 2.40 2.05 16.39
C THR A 122 3.22 0.75 16.39
N ASN A 123 2.63 -0.37 16.77
CA ASN A 123 3.29 -1.67 16.82
C ASN A 123 2.27 -2.82 16.71
N GLY A 124 2.78 -4.03 16.48
CA GLY A 124 1.94 -5.22 16.32
C GLY A 124 1.17 -5.61 17.58
N HIS A 125 1.69 -5.37 18.79
CA HIS A 125 0.98 -5.72 20.02
C HIS A 125 -0.32 -4.92 20.15
N ASP A 126 -0.23 -3.59 20.09
CA ASP A 126 -1.39 -2.69 20.18
C ASP A 126 -2.39 -2.95 19.05
N PHE A 127 -1.88 -3.24 17.84
CA PHE A 127 -2.72 -3.56 16.69
C PHE A 127 -3.49 -4.87 16.87
N PHE A 128 -2.80 -5.96 17.19
CA PHE A 128 -3.43 -7.26 17.30
C PHE A 128 -4.39 -7.35 18.48
N GLU A 129 -4.09 -6.69 19.60
CA GLU A 129 -5.04 -6.58 20.71
C GLU A 129 -6.29 -5.82 20.28
N ALA A 130 -6.15 -4.63 19.68
CA ALA A 130 -7.29 -3.83 19.26
C ALA A 130 -8.20 -4.55 18.23
N VAL A 131 -7.62 -5.24 17.25
CA VAL A 131 -8.42 -5.95 16.22
C VAL A 131 -9.07 -7.22 16.79
N LEU A 132 -8.40 -7.97 17.66
CA LEU A 132 -8.99 -9.15 18.30
C LEU A 132 -10.10 -8.76 19.27
N ASP A 133 -9.95 -7.66 20.01
CA ASP A 133 -11.01 -7.12 20.87
C ASP A 133 -12.24 -6.68 20.07
N ALA A 134 -12.02 -6.02 18.92
CA ALA A 134 -13.09 -5.65 18.00
C ALA A 134 -13.81 -6.91 17.45
N ILE A 135 -13.06 -7.92 17.00
CA ILE A 135 -13.60 -9.21 16.54
C ILE A 135 -14.43 -9.88 17.64
N GLY A 136 -13.91 -9.93 18.88
CA GLY A 136 -14.61 -10.52 20.03
C GLY A 136 -15.95 -9.84 20.28
N SER A 137 -16.01 -8.51 20.09
CA SER A 137 -17.19 -7.67 20.30
C SER A 137 -18.20 -7.67 19.14
N ALA A 138 -17.85 -8.26 17.99
CA ALA A 138 -18.67 -8.21 16.77
C ALA A 138 -20.06 -8.86 16.96
N LYS A 139 -21.09 -8.30 16.33
CA LYS A 139 -22.49 -8.74 16.49
C LYS A 139 -23.15 -9.12 15.17
N HIS A 140 -22.74 -8.53 14.06
CA HIS A 140 -23.34 -8.73 12.75
C HIS A 140 -22.38 -9.36 11.76
N HIS A 141 -21.20 -8.75 11.54
CA HIS A 141 -20.24 -9.26 10.55
C HIS A 141 -18.80 -8.89 10.83
N ILE A 142 -17.90 -9.71 10.30
CA ILE A 142 -16.45 -9.49 10.29
C ILE A 142 -15.96 -9.73 8.87
N HIS A 143 -15.38 -8.71 8.24
CA HIS A 143 -14.79 -8.79 6.90
C HIS A 143 -13.30 -8.50 7.00
N LEU A 144 -12.46 -9.48 6.68
CA LEU A 144 -11.00 -9.36 6.72
C LEU A 144 -10.41 -9.53 5.32
N ASP A 145 -9.52 -8.63 4.92
CA ASP A 145 -8.73 -8.73 3.70
C ASP A 145 -7.27 -8.42 3.98
N PHE A 146 -6.42 -9.45 3.88
CA PHE A 146 -5.00 -9.35 4.17
C PHE A 146 -4.14 -9.97 3.08
N TYR A 147 -3.09 -9.26 2.67
CA TYR A 147 -2.07 -9.82 1.78
C TYR A 147 -1.45 -11.11 2.34
N THR A 148 -1.04 -11.10 3.61
CA THR A 148 -0.43 -12.26 4.27
C THR A 148 -1.21 -12.68 5.52
N ILE A 149 -1.55 -13.96 5.58
CA ILE A 149 -1.99 -14.64 6.79
C ILE A 149 -1.03 -15.80 7.04
N ARG A 150 -0.48 -15.88 8.26
CA ARG A 150 0.38 -16.99 8.69
C ARG A 150 -0.36 -17.94 9.63
N ASP A 151 -0.11 -19.23 9.47
CA ASP A 151 -0.48 -20.27 10.44
C ASP A 151 0.57 -20.34 11.56
N ASP A 152 0.60 -19.31 12.40
CA ASP A 152 1.53 -19.20 13.53
C ASP A 152 0.82 -18.76 14.82
N GLY A 153 1.56 -18.47 15.88
CA GLY A 153 0.97 -18.12 17.19
C GLY A 153 -0.10 -17.01 17.15
N ILE A 154 0.10 -15.93 16.37
CA ILE A 154 -0.94 -14.89 16.26
C ILE A 154 -2.04 -15.31 15.29
N GLY A 155 -1.70 -15.97 14.19
CA GLY A 155 -2.70 -16.51 13.26
C GLY A 155 -3.65 -17.50 13.91
N GLN A 156 -3.15 -18.36 14.81
CA GLN A 156 -3.96 -19.31 15.58
C GLN A 156 -4.94 -18.60 16.54
N ARG A 157 -4.59 -17.41 17.07
CA ARG A 157 -5.56 -16.59 17.82
C ARG A 157 -6.66 -16.06 16.92
N PHE A 158 -6.32 -15.57 15.72
CA PHE A 158 -7.33 -15.16 14.73
C PHE A 158 -8.23 -16.34 14.34
N LEU A 159 -7.67 -17.52 14.07
CA LEU A 159 -8.45 -18.74 13.80
C LEU A 159 -9.45 -19.03 14.91
N SER A 160 -9.00 -19.04 16.16
CA SER A 160 -9.84 -19.30 17.33
C SER A 160 -10.98 -18.28 17.44
N GLU A 161 -10.68 -16.98 17.37
CA GLU A 161 -11.71 -15.94 17.52
C GLU A 161 -12.71 -15.96 16.35
N LEU A 162 -12.23 -16.04 15.10
CA LEU A 162 -13.10 -16.05 13.92
C LEU A 162 -14.02 -17.27 13.89
N THR A 163 -13.51 -18.46 14.25
CA THR A 163 -14.33 -19.67 14.35
C THR A 163 -15.36 -19.58 15.48
N ALA A 164 -14.99 -18.97 16.62
CA ALA A 164 -15.92 -18.74 17.73
C ALA A 164 -17.07 -17.78 17.31
N LYS A 165 -16.76 -16.66 16.65
CA LYS A 165 -17.77 -15.70 16.18
C LYS A 165 -18.67 -16.29 15.10
N ALA A 166 -18.12 -17.05 14.15
CA ALA A 166 -18.91 -17.74 13.13
C ALA A 166 -19.92 -18.74 13.76
N ARG A 167 -19.49 -19.50 14.78
CA ARG A 167 -20.38 -20.41 15.52
C ARG A 167 -21.45 -19.69 16.35
N GLN A 168 -21.20 -18.45 16.75
CA GLN A 168 -22.19 -17.58 17.39
C GLN A 168 -23.19 -16.97 16.39
N GLY A 169 -23.04 -17.23 15.09
CA GLY A 169 -23.92 -16.74 14.03
C GLY A 169 -23.50 -15.40 13.42
N VAL A 170 -22.32 -14.87 13.77
CA VAL A 170 -21.76 -13.67 13.12
C VAL A 170 -21.27 -14.03 11.72
N GLU A 171 -21.57 -13.20 10.71
CA GLU A 171 -21.10 -13.44 9.35
C GLU A 171 -19.61 -13.12 9.22
N VAL A 172 -18.78 -14.15 9.05
CA VAL A 172 -17.32 -13.96 8.92
C VAL A 172 -16.87 -14.25 7.50
N ARG A 173 -16.19 -13.28 6.89
CA ARG A 173 -15.59 -13.38 5.55
C ARG A 173 -14.10 -13.05 5.60
N VAL A 174 -13.27 -13.92 5.03
CA VAL A 174 -11.82 -13.76 5.00
C VAL A 174 -11.31 -13.86 3.57
N LEU A 175 -10.73 -12.77 3.08
CA LEU A 175 -10.00 -12.68 1.84
C LEU A 175 -8.49 -12.69 2.13
N TYR A 176 -7.74 -13.47 1.36
CA TYR A 176 -6.28 -13.49 1.45
C TYR A 176 -5.63 -13.61 0.08
N ASP A 177 -4.46 -12.98 -0.10
CA ASP A 177 -3.74 -13.06 -1.38
C ASP A 177 -3.06 -14.41 -1.59
N GLY A 178 -3.19 -14.96 -2.80
CA GLY A 178 -2.65 -16.27 -3.14
C GLY A 178 -1.12 -16.37 -3.13
N ILE A 179 -0.40 -15.28 -3.37
CA ILE A 179 1.07 -15.24 -3.33
C ILE A 179 1.55 -14.85 -1.93
N GLY A 180 0.98 -13.78 -1.35
CA GLY A 180 1.33 -13.33 0.00
C GLY A 180 1.09 -14.40 1.05
N SER A 181 0.04 -15.21 0.89
CA SER A 181 -0.31 -16.31 1.78
C SER A 181 0.04 -17.70 1.21
N ILE A 182 1.05 -17.81 0.34
CA ILE A 182 1.45 -19.11 -0.27
C ILE A 182 1.86 -20.17 0.75
N ARG A 183 2.28 -19.74 1.95
CA ARG A 183 2.66 -20.62 3.08
C ARG A 183 1.50 -20.89 4.06
N LEU A 184 0.31 -20.36 3.80
CA LEU A 184 -0.86 -20.62 4.64
C LEU A 184 -1.29 -22.08 4.50
N ASN A 185 -1.45 -22.75 5.63
CA ASN A 185 -1.78 -24.16 5.66
C ASN A 185 -3.22 -24.39 5.18
N LYS A 186 -3.43 -25.39 4.31
CA LYS A 186 -4.78 -25.76 3.87
C LYS A 186 -5.67 -26.22 5.03
N LYS A 187 -5.07 -26.81 6.07
CA LYS A 187 -5.79 -27.21 7.28
C LYS A 187 -6.37 -26.00 8.01
N TYR A 188 -5.61 -24.91 8.13
CA TYR A 188 -6.07 -23.64 8.71
C TYR A 188 -7.32 -23.12 7.99
N VAL A 189 -7.28 -23.11 6.65
CA VAL A 189 -8.42 -22.67 5.83
C VAL A 189 -9.63 -23.62 6.01
N ALA A 190 -9.40 -24.93 6.01
CA ALA A 190 -10.47 -25.91 6.21
C ALA A 190 -11.12 -25.81 7.60
N GLU A 191 -10.35 -25.47 8.64
CA GLU A 191 -10.88 -25.26 9.99
C GLU A 191 -11.77 -24.00 10.08
N LEU A 192 -11.39 -22.91 9.39
CA LEU A 192 -12.26 -21.74 9.24
C LEU A 192 -13.59 -22.10 8.55
N GLU A 193 -13.50 -22.76 7.39
CA GLU A 193 -14.67 -23.13 6.59
C GLU A 193 -15.60 -24.10 7.33
N ALA A 194 -15.04 -25.07 8.07
CA ALA A 194 -15.81 -25.99 8.89
C ALA A 194 -16.58 -25.30 10.04
N ALA A 195 -16.14 -24.13 10.49
CA ALA A 195 -16.84 -23.33 11.50
C ALA A 195 -17.89 -22.37 10.90
N GLY A 196 -18.04 -22.32 9.57
CA GLY A 196 -18.96 -21.43 8.88
C GLY A 196 -18.35 -20.12 8.38
N VAL A 197 -17.03 -19.94 8.49
CA VAL A 197 -16.33 -18.77 7.92
C VAL A 197 -16.24 -18.93 6.41
N GLN A 198 -16.62 -17.88 5.66
CA GLN A 198 -16.45 -17.87 4.21
C GLN A 198 -15.05 -17.39 3.85
N THR A 199 -14.26 -18.24 3.17
CA THR A 199 -12.89 -17.86 2.78
C THR A 199 -12.75 -17.75 1.26
N GLN A 200 -11.96 -16.78 0.81
CA GLN A 200 -11.62 -16.61 -0.61
C GLN A 200 -10.14 -16.29 -0.79
N CYS A 201 -9.56 -16.84 -1.85
CA CYS A 201 -8.15 -16.62 -2.20
C CYS A 201 -8.06 -15.72 -3.44
N PHE A 202 -7.61 -14.48 -3.22
CA PHE A 202 -7.42 -13.50 -4.28
C PHE A 202 -6.33 -13.99 -5.25
N LEU A 203 -6.69 -14.10 -6.54
CA LEU A 203 -5.85 -14.58 -7.63
C LEU A 203 -4.92 -15.75 -7.24
N LYS A 204 -5.50 -16.93 -7.03
CA LYS A 204 -4.78 -18.20 -6.78
C LYS A 204 -3.53 -18.32 -7.67
N PRO A 205 -2.37 -18.78 -7.17
CA PRO A 205 -1.11 -18.78 -7.94
C PRO A 205 -1.20 -19.39 -9.34
N ARG A 206 -1.91 -20.52 -9.48
CA ARG A 206 -2.14 -21.15 -10.81
C ARG A 206 -2.93 -20.26 -11.76
N ARG A 207 -3.95 -19.55 -11.28
CA ARG A 207 -4.73 -18.58 -12.06
C ARG A 207 -3.90 -17.33 -12.37
N ALA A 208 -3.08 -16.87 -11.44
CA ALA A 208 -2.17 -15.74 -11.64
C ALA A 208 -1.15 -16.02 -12.75
N VAL A 209 -0.55 -17.21 -12.76
CA VAL A 209 0.38 -17.64 -13.83
C VAL A 209 -0.36 -17.79 -15.16
N ALA A 210 -1.50 -18.48 -15.19
CA ALA A 210 -2.28 -18.68 -16.43
C ALA A 210 -2.80 -17.35 -17.02
N GLY A 211 -3.16 -16.39 -16.18
CA GLY A 211 -3.64 -15.07 -16.59
C GLY A 211 -2.54 -14.03 -16.82
N LEU A 212 -1.27 -14.36 -16.54
CA LEU A 212 -0.15 -13.40 -16.53
C LEU A 212 -0.37 -12.21 -15.57
N LEU A 213 -1.03 -12.45 -14.43
CA LEU A 213 -1.41 -11.43 -13.43
C LEU A 213 -0.57 -11.53 -12.15
N PHE A 214 0.69 -11.98 -12.26
CA PHE A 214 1.51 -12.27 -11.08
C PHE A 214 1.83 -10.99 -10.29
N ASN A 215 2.06 -9.87 -10.98
CA ASN A 215 2.31 -8.57 -10.35
C ASN A 215 1.06 -7.89 -9.79
N ASN A 216 -0.14 -8.26 -10.24
CA ASN A 216 -1.39 -7.69 -9.72
C ASN A 216 -1.74 -8.43 -8.44
N ARG A 217 -1.35 -7.88 -7.29
CA ARG A 217 -1.55 -8.48 -5.97
C ARG A 217 -2.48 -7.63 -5.14
N ASN A 218 -3.36 -8.30 -4.39
CA ASN A 218 -4.14 -7.61 -3.38
C ASN A 218 -3.22 -7.32 -2.19
N HIS A 219 -2.79 -6.07 -2.03
CA HIS A 219 -1.94 -5.66 -0.93
C HIS A 219 -2.72 -4.94 0.18
N SER A 220 -4.05 -5.07 0.17
CA SER A 220 -4.94 -4.63 1.25
C SER A 220 -4.61 -5.29 2.59
N LYS A 221 -4.83 -4.52 3.65
CA LYS A 221 -4.79 -4.94 5.07
C LYS A 221 -5.96 -4.26 5.77
N ILE A 222 -7.16 -4.72 5.41
CA ILE A 222 -8.43 -4.17 5.83
C ILE A 222 -9.09 -5.16 6.79
N ALA A 223 -9.55 -4.67 7.93
CA ALA A 223 -10.47 -5.40 8.78
C ALA A 223 -11.66 -4.49 9.04
N VAL A 224 -12.88 -4.92 8.72
CA VAL A 224 -14.12 -4.21 9.05
C VAL A 224 -14.95 -5.07 9.99
N ILE A 225 -15.33 -4.48 11.11
CA ILE A 225 -16.13 -5.11 12.15
C ILE A 225 -17.45 -4.34 12.25
N ASP A 226 -18.55 -5.06 11.99
CA ASP A 226 -19.92 -4.57 12.03
C ASP A 226 -20.22 -3.34 11.14
N GLY A 227 -19.28 -2.93 10.29
CA GLY A 227 -19.38 -1.71 9.50
C GLY A 227 -19.20 -0.44 10.34
N GLU A 228 -18.81 -0.56 11.62
CA GLU A 228 -18.64 0.55 12.56
C GLU A 228 -17.17 0.84 12.90
N ILE A 229 -16.34 -0.20 12.92
CA ILE A 229 -14.90 -0.12 13.20
C ILE A 229 -14.16 -0.72 12.01
N SER A 230 -13.09 -0.06 11.57
CA SER A 230 -12.15 -0.66 10.63
C SER A 230 -10.69 -0.41 10.97
N PHE A 231 -9.82 -1.21 10.36
CA PHE A 231 -8.38 -1.08 10.46
C PHE A 231 -7.75 -0.98 9.07
N VAL A 232 -6.78 -0.09 8.90
CA VAL A 232 -5.99 0.08 7.67
C VAL A 232 -4.56 0.52 7.99
N GLY A 233 -3.56 0.01 7.26
CA GLY A 233 -2.15 0.30 7.53
C GLY A 233 -1.19 -0.78 7.03
N GLY A 234 0.03 -0.82 7.56
CA GLY A 234 1.12 -1.65 7.01
C GLY A 234 1.18 -3.10 7.49
N MET A 235 0.44 -3.48 8.54
CA MET A 235 0.62 -4.77 9.23
C MET A 235 -0.24 -5.91 8.66
N ASN A 236 0.36 -7.09 8.49
CA ASN A 236 -0.34 -8.34 8.16
C ASN A 236 -0.54 -9.22 9.40
N ILE A 237 -1.12 -10.41 9.25
CA ILE A 237 -1.27 -11.38 10.33
C ILE A 237 -0.04 -12.31 10.35
N GLY A 238 0.85 -12.11 11.32
CA GLY A 238 2.04 -12.94 11.51
C GLY A 238 2.88 -12.56 12.74
N ASN A 239 3.62 -13.52 13.28
CA ASN A 239 4.46 -13.37 14.46
C ASN A 239 5.64 -12.39 14.25
N GLU A 240 6.05 -12.11 13.01
CA GLU A 240 7.10 -11.14 12.71
C GLU A 240 6.75 -9.72 13.21
N TYR A 241 5.47 -9.34 13.16
CA TYR A 241 4.96 -8.04 13.61
C TYR A 241 5.00 -7.90 15.15
N LEU A 242 5.12 -9.01 15.87
CA LEU A 242 5.34 -9.07 17.32
C LEU A 242 6.84 -9.08 17.68
N GLY A 243 7.73 -8.80 16.72
CA GLY A 243 9.17 -8.80 16.93
C GLY A 243 9.79 -10.19 17.14
N LYS A 244 9.08 -11.27 16.80
CA LYS A 244 9.58 -12.66 16.98
C LYS A 244 10.57 -13.10 15.89
N ASN A 245 10.85 -12.25 14.90
CA ASN A 245 11.88 -12.50 13.90
C ASN A 245 13.24 -11.99 14.39
N LYS A 246 14.14 -12.92 14.74
CA LYS A 246 15.49 -12.59 15.26
C LYS A 246 16.34 -11.72 14.33
N LYS A 247 16.14 -11.79 13.01
CA LYS A 247 16.90 -10.99 12.04
C LYS A 247 16.40 -9.55 11.99
N LEU A 248 15.08 -9.35 12.07
CA LEU A 248 14.45 -8.04 11.91
C LEU A 248 14.31 -7.29 13.23
N GLY A 249 14.23 -8.02 14.35
CA GLY A 249 14.05 -7.43 15.68
C GLY A 249 12.68 -6.78 15.82
N PHE A 250 12.64 -5.61 16.46
CA PHE A 250 11.41 -4.84 16.64
C PHE A 250 10.82 -4.43 15.28
N TRP A 251 9.56 -4.79 15.05
CA TRP A 251 8.83 -4.41 13.85
C TRP A 251 8.06 -3.12 14.11
N ARG A 252 8.57 -2.00 13.60
CA ARG A 252 7.94 -0.69 13.73
C ARG A 252 7.05 -0.42 12.53
N ASP A 253 5.75 -0.36 12.74
CA ASP A 253 4.77 -0.09 11.67
C ASP A 253 3.59 0.73 12.23
N THR A 254 2.79 1.33 11.36
CA THR A 254 1.66 2.17 11.77
C THR A 254 0.37 1.63 11.16
N GLN A 255 -0.61 1.38 12.03
CA GLN A 255 -1.98 1.04 11.65
C GLN A 255 -2.94 2.08 12.23
N LEU A 256 -4.01 2.38 11.50
CA LEU A 256 -5.12 3.17 12.00
C LEU A 256 -6.27 2.25 12.36
N GLN A 257 -6.89 2.52 13.50
CA GLN A 257 -8.27 2.12 13.79
C GLN A 257 -9.16 3.32 13.51
N LEU A 258 -10.13 3.14 12.61
CA LEU A 258 -11.08 4.15 12.19
C LEU A 258 -12.48 3.76 12.65
N GLU A 259 -13.20 4.73 13.19
CA GLU A 259 -14.63 4.63 13.50
C GLU A 259 -15.36 5.74 12.73
N GLY A 260 -16.54 5.45 12.19
CA GLY A 260 -17.37 6.44 11.51
C GLY A 260 -17.31 6.36 9.98
N ASP A 261 -17.69 7.44 9.30
CA ASP A 261 -18.09 7.42 7.89
C ASP A 261 -16.99 6.87 6.95
N SER A 262 -15.71 7.10 7.25
CA SER A 262 -14.57 6.52 6.51
C SER A 262 -14.57 4.98 6.47
N VAL A 263 -15.20 4.31 7.44
CA VAL A 263 -15.38 2.86 7.46
C VAL A 263 -16.18 2.39 6.24
N TYR A 264 -17.14 3.18 5.74
CA TYR A 264 -17.91 2.81 4.56
C TYR A 264 -17.04 2.67 3.31
N TRP A 265 -15.98 3.48 3.15
CA TRP A 265 -15.06 3.36 2.02
C TRP A 265 -14.17 2.12 2.13
N LEU A 266 -13.73 1.76 3.33
CA LEU A 266 -12.97 0.51 3.53
C LEU A 266 -13.86 -0.72 3.37
N GLN A 267 -15.13 -0.62 3.79
CA GLN A 267 -16.16 -1.63 3.54
C GLN A 267 -16.46 -1.78 2.05
N GLU A 268 -16.61 -0.68 1.31
CA GLU A 268 -16.78 -0.67 -0.15
C GLU A 268 -15.63 -1.42 -0.85
N LEU A 269 -14.38 -1.12 -0.45
CA LEU A 269 -13.20 -1.76 -1.02
C LEU A 269 -13.19 -3.28 -0.74
N PHE A 270 -13.53 -3.70 0.48
CA PHE A 270 -13.68 -5.12 0.79
C PHE A 270 -14.75 -5.78 -0.10
N LEU A 271 -15.94 -5.17 -0.22
CA LEU A 271 -17.04 -5.72 -1.00
C LEU A 271 -16.70 -5.81 -2.50
N LYS A 272 -15.96 -4.84 -3.04
CA LYS A 272 -15.41 -4.86 -4.41
C LYS A 272 -14.47 -6.03 -4.61
N ASP A 273 -13.54 -6.23 -3.70
CA ASP A 273 -12.53 -7.30 -3.75
C ASP A 273 -13.18 -8.69 -3.56
N TRP A 274 -14.20 -8.78 -2.69
CA TRP A 274 -15.03 -9.97 -2.53
C TRP A 274 -15.80 -10.30 -3.81
N ALA A 275 -16.49 -9.32 -4.41
CA ALA A 275 -17.25 -9.54 -5.64
C ALA A 275 -16.36 -9.96 -6.81
N PHE A 276 -15.15 -9.42 -6.90
CA PHE A 276 -14.15 -9.85 -7.87
C PHE A 276 -13.65 -11.28 -7.63
N THR A 277 -13.39 -11.65 -6.37
CA THR A 277 -12.75 -12.92 -6.04
C THR A 277 -13.75 -14.08 -5.95
N ALA A 278 -14.86 -13.87 -5.25
CA ALA A 278 -15.91 -14.85 -5.03
C ALA A 278 -16.87 -14.96 -6.22
N GLY A 279 -16.97 -13.91 -7.06
CA GLY A 279 -18.02 -13.81 -8.07
C GLY A 279 -19.41 -13.52 -7.48
N GLU A 280 -19.47 -13.05 -6.23
CA GLU A 280 -20.71 -12.82 -5.47
C GLU A 280 -20.86 -11.33 -5.13
N ARG A 281 -21.99 -10.74 -5.49
CA ARG A 281 -22.32 -9.35 -5.12
C ARG A 281 -23.17 -9.34 -3.86
N LEU A 282 -22.64 -8.72 -2.81
CA LEU A 282 -23.34 -8.59 -1.54
C LEU A 282 -24.15 -7.28 -1.48
N PRO A 283 -25.32 -7.25 -0.83
CA PRO A 283 -26.12 -6.03 -0.72
C PRO A 283 -25.43 -5.04 0.23
N CYS A 284 -24.94 -3.93 -0.32
CA CYS A 284 -24.10 -2.96 0.39
C CYS A 284 -24.78 -2.36 1.64
N ARG A 285 -26.03 -1.91 1.54
CA ARG A 285 -26.83 -1.37 2.65
C ARG A 285 -26.90 -2.24 3.90
N ARG A 286 -26.77 -3.57 3.75
CA ARG A 286 -26.77 -4.51 4.88
C ARG A 286 -25.53 -4.38 5.76
N TYR A 287 -24.42 -3.89 5.22
CA TYR A 287 -23.12 -3.79 5.88
C TYR A 287 -22.67 -2.35 6.15
N MET A 288 -23.55 -1.37 5.93
CA MET A 288 -23.30 0.05 6.18
C MET A 288 -24.34 0.60 7.17
N PRO A 289 -24.21 0.29 8.48
CA PRO A 289 -25.12 0.81 9.49
C PRO A 289 -24.96 2.32 9.64
N GLU A 290 -26.00 3.05 10.04
CA GLU A 290 -25.87 4.50 10.27
C GLU A 290 -24.94 4.80 11.44
N HIS A 291 -23.89 5.61 11.21
CA HIS A 291 -23.00 6.04 12.28
C HIS A 291 -23.62 7.12 13.16
N ARG A 292 -23.31 7.07 14.46
CA ARG A 292 -23.85 7.98 15.47
C ARG A 292 -23.44 9.44 15.19
N LYS A 293 -24.40 10.35 15.26
CA LYS A 293 -24.18 11.81 15.05
C LYS A 293 -23.27 12.47 16.09
N ALA A 294 -23.15 11.88 17.28
CA ALA A 294 -22.35 12.43 18.39
C ALA A 294 -20.84 12.07 18.34
N MET A 295 -20.39 11.49 17.22
CA MET A 295 -18.97 11.17 17.01
C MET A 295 -18.13 12.43 16.90
N ARG A 296 -16.83 12.29 17.20
CA ARG A 296 -15.85 13.34 16.90
C ARG A 296 -15.91 13.67 15.40
N GLN A 297 -15.69 14.92 15.05
CA GLN A 297 -15.78 15.39 13.66
C GLN A 297 -14.38 15.47 13.02
N GLU A 298 -13.69 14.33 12.92
CA GLU A 298 -12.41 14.28 12.19
C GLU A 298 -12.66 14.12 10.69
N ALA A 299 -11.95 14.91 9.89
CA ALA A 299 -11.96 14.77 8.44
C ALA A 299 -10.98 13.69 7.98
N VAL A 300 -11.48 12.72 7.20
CA VAL A 300 -10.70 11.58 6.66
C VAL A 300 -11.07 11.31 5.21
N LEU A 301 -10.06 11.11 4.36
CA LEU A 301 -10.22 10.66 2.98
C LEU A 301 -9.52 9.33 2.77
N ILE A 302 -10.26 8.31 2.29
CA ILE A 302 -9.67 7.05 1.84
C ILE A 302 -9.33 7.15 0.36
N VAL A 303 -8.06 6.96 0.02
CA VAL A 303 -7.56 6.92 -1.36
C VAL A 303 -7.10 5.50 -1.66
N SER A 304 -7.58 4.92 -2.76
CA SER A 304 -7.14 3.60 -3.22
C SER A 304 -6.49 3.69 -4.60
N SER A 305 -5.42 2.93 -4.81
CA SER A 305 -4.80 2.69 -6.11
C SER A 305 -4.89 1.22 -6.49
N GLY A 306 -4.84 0.95 -7.78
CA GLY A 306 -4.89 -0.41 -8.31
C GLY A 306 -4.72 -0.44 -9.82
N PRO A 307 -4.34 -1.59 -10.40
CA PRO A 307 -4.18 -1.75 -11.85
C PRO A 307 -5.51 -1.65 -12.63
N ASP A 308 -6.63 -1.55 -11.93
CA ASP A 308 -7.98 -1.36 -12.46
C ASP A 308 -8.41 0.11 -12.58
N ARG A 309 -7.62 1.05 -12.04
CA ARG A 309 -7.92 2.48 -12.08
C ARG A 309 -7.08 3.18 -13.15
N ASN A 310 -7.65 4.23 -13.74
CA ASN A 310 -6.89 5.16 -14.57
C ASN A 310 -6.06 6.08 -13.68
N GLY A 311 -4.79 6.29 -14.03
CA GLY A 311 -3.87 7.14 -13.25
C GLY A 311 -3.21 6.42 -12.08
N ALA A 312 -2.63 7.20 -11.17
CA ALA A 312 -1.99 6.70 -9.96
C ALA A 312 -2.46 7.52 -8.75
N PRO A 313 -3.70 7.27 -8.27
CA PRO A 313 -4.38 8.07 -7.24
C PRO A 313 -3.51 8.45 -6.04
N ILE A 314 -2.81 7.47 -5.47
CA ILE A 314 -1.97 7.66 -4.29
C ILE A 314 -0.74 8.52 -4.63
N LEU A 315 -0.08 8.26 -5.77
CA LEU A 315 1.07 9.06 -6.23
C LEU A 315 0.66 10.51 -6.53
N GLU A 316 -0.45 10.71 -7.23
CA GLU A 316 -0.99 12.04 -7.56
C GLU A 316 -1.29 12.83 -6.28
N THR A 317 -1.92 12.20 -5.30
CA THR A 317 -2.19 12.77 -3.97
C THR A 317 -0.89 13.13 -3.24
N MET A 318 0.08 12.22 -3.18
CA MET A 318 1.37 12.46 -2.50
C MET A 318 2.17 13.58 -3.16
N PHE A 319 2.20 13.59 -4.50
CA PHE A 319 2.85 14.64 -5.28
C PHE A 319 2.19 16.00 -5.03
N ALA A 320 0.86 16.07 -5.14
CA ALA A 320 0.12 17.31 -4.91
C ALA A 320 0.36 17.85 -3.49
N ALA A 321 0.28 16.98 -2.48
CA ALA A 321 0.52 17.35 -1.10
C ALA A 321 1.98 17.82 -0.87
N ALA A 322 2.97 17.13 -1.45
CA ALA A 322 4.36 17.55 -1.37
C ALA A 322 4.60 18.92 -2.02
N THR A 323 3.93 19.23 -3.13
CA THR A 323 4.04 20.53 -3.81
C THR A 323 3.28 21.66 -3.09
N ALA A 324 2.31 21.32 -2.25
CA ALA A 324 1.54 22.27 -1.45
C ALA A 324 2.20 22.60 -0.09
N ALA A 325 3.22 21.83 0.30
CA ALA A 325 3.91 21.99 1.57
C ALA A 325 4.51 23.41 1.71
N GLN A 326 4.39 24.00 2.90
CA GLN A 326 4.87 25.35 3.21
C GLN A 326 6.00 25.36 4.25
N SER A 327 6.07 24.35 5.13
CA SER A 327 6.99 24.34 6.27
C SER A 327 7.77 23.04 6.43
N ARG A 328 7.13 21.87 6.31
CA ARG A 328 7.77 20.56 6.52
C ARG A 328 7.13 19.43 5.73
N ILE A 329 7.97 18.48 5.33
CA ILE A 329 7.57 17.19 4.76
C ILE A 329 8.32 16.08 5.51
N TYR A 330 7.62 15.31 6.34
CA TYR A 330 8.20 14.17 7.05
C TYR A 330 7.68 12.87 6.49
N MET A 331 8.58 11.95 6.16
CA MET A 331 8.23 10.70 5.49
C MET A 331 8.93 9.51 6.14
N THR A 332 8.19 8.42 6.31
CA THR A 332 8.71 7.11 6.68
C THR A 332 8.21 6.08 5.68
N THR A 333 9.11 5.28 5.13
CA THR A 333 8.76 4.17 4.23
C THR A 333 9.82 3.08 4.33
N PRO A 334 9.45 1.78 4.28
CA PRO A 334 10.46 0.72 4.20
C PRO A 334 11.20 0.74 2.86
N TYR A 335 10.50 1.09 1.78
CA TYR A 335 11.02 1.08 0.42
C TYR A 335 10.83 2.48 -0.18
N PHE A 336 11.95 3.15 -0.46
CA PHE A 336 11.95 4.47 -1.09
C PHE A 336 12.57 4.35 -2.48
N ILE A 337 11.71 4.01 -3.44
CA ILE A 337 12.03 3.86 -4.87
C ILE A 337 11.03 4.76 -5.63
N PRO A 338 11.06 6.08 -5.36
CA PRO A 338 9.95 6.98 -5.70
C PRO A 338 9.83 7.20 -7.20
N ASP A 339 8.66 7.69 -7.62
CA ASP A 339 8.49 8.25 -8.96
C ASP A 339 9.37 9.50 -9.15
N SER A 340 9.81 9.71 -10.38
CA SER A 340 10.62 10.88 -10.74
C SER A 340 9.95 12.22 -10.36
N SER A 341 8.61 12.31 -10.46
CA SER A 341 7.85 13.51 -10.06
C SER A 341 7.90 13.73 -8.55
N LEU A 342 7.69 12.68 -7.75
CA LEU A 342 7.73 12.75 -6.29
C LEU A 342 9.14 13.05 -5.79
N LEU A 343 10.17 12.40 -6.36
CA LEU A 343 11.58 12.69 -6.05
C LEU A 343 11.91 14.16 -6.33
N THR A 344 11.47 14.67 -7.47
CA THR A 344 11.69 16.07 -7.86
C THR A 344 10.97 17.01 -6.91
N ALA A 345 9.72 16.74 -6.55
CA ALA A 345 8.96 17.55 -5.60
C ALA A 345 9.66 17.66 -4.24
N LEU A 346 10.16 16.54 -3.70
CA LEU A 346 10.90 16.52 -2.43
C LEU A 346 12.22 17.31 -2.51
N CYS A 347 12.98 17.14 -3.60
CA CYS A 347 14.23 17.87 -3.81
C CYS A 347 13.99 19.38 -3.96
N VAL A 348 12.95 19.78 -4.69
CA VAL A 348 12.60 21.20 -4.88
C VAL A 348 12.13 21.81 -3.57
N ALA A 349 11.26 21.13 -2.82
CA ALA A 349 10.80 21.60 -1.51
C ALA A 349 11.98 21.87 -0.57
N ALA A 350 12.92 20.93 -0.46
CA ALA A 350 14.12 21.09 0.38
C ALA A 350 14.99 22.28 -0.06
N ARG A 351 15.19 22.47 -1.37
CA ARG A 351 15.94 23.64 -1.90
C ARG A 351 15.22 24.96 -1.67
N SER A 352 13.89 24.94 -1.57
CA SER A 352 13.07 26.10 -1.21
C SER A 352 13.05 26.41 0.29
N GLY A 353 13.78 25.65 1.12
CA GLY A 353 13.91 25.88 2.57
C GLY A 353 12.88 25.14 3.42
N ILE A 354 12.06 24.27 2.83
CA ILE A 354 11.13 23.40 3.57
C ILE A 354 11.93 22.30 4.28
N ASP A 355 11.60 22.00 5.55
CA ASP A 355 12.26 20.94 6.31
C ASP A 355 11.76 19.56 5.85
N VAL A 356 12.53 18.92 4.96
CA VAL A 356 12.22 17.59 4.43
C VAL A 356 13.04 16.53 5.17
N ARG A 357 12.36 15.58 5.82
CA ARG A 357 12.99 14.48 6.58
C ARG A 357 12.44 13.13 6.12
N LEU A 358 13.34 12.19 5.87
CA LEU A 358 13.02 10.84 5.41
C LEU A 358 13.64 9.79 6.34
N ILE A 359 12.82 8.89 6.89
CA ILE A 359 13.28 7.71 7.63
C ILE A 359 13.14 6.47 6.71
N ILE A 360 14.26 5.76 6.54
CA ILE A 360 14.36 4.48 5.82
C ILE A 360 14.92 3.38 6.73
N PRO A 361 14.81 2.09 6.37
CA PRO A 361 15.34 1.01 7.19
C PRO A 361 16.86 1.04 7.37
N GLY A 362 17.31 0.87 8.62
CA GLY A 362 18.69 0.48 8.94
C GLY A 362 18.89 -1.03 8.78
N VAL A 363 17.92 -1.84 9.25
CA VAL A 363 17.87 -3.29 9.04
C VAL A 363 16.99 -3.60 7.84
N ALA A 364 17.46 -4.43 6.90
CA ALA A 364 16.69 -4.80 5.71
C ALA A 364 16.07 -6.20 5.84
N ASP A 365 14.81 -6.32 5.45
CA ASP A 365 14.17 -7.59 5.12
C ASP A 365 14.81 -8.19 3.85
N THR A 366 14.99 -7.35 2.82
CA THR A 366 15.51 -7.71 1.51
C THR A 366 16.64 -6.77 1.09
N GLN A 367 17.86 -7.31 0.94
CA GLN A 367 19.05 -6.51 0.66
C GLN A 367 19.01 -5.79 -0.69
N LEU A 368 18.42 -6.42 -1.71
CA LEU A 368 18.25 -5.83 -3.05
C LEU A 368 17.42 -4.53 -3.00
N VAL A 369 16.31 -4.54 -2.25
CA VAL A 369 15.41 -3.40 -2.12
C VAL A 369 16.07 -2.28 -1.31
N LEU A 370 16.87 -2.61 -0.29
CA LEU A 370 17.69 -1.63 0.41
C LEU A 370 18.72 -0.96 -0.53
N TRP A 371 19.42 -1.72 -1.37
CA TRP A 371 20.35 -1.14 -2.35
C TRP A 371 19.63 -0.24 -3.37
N ALA A 372 18.45 -0.65 -3.84
CA ALA A 372 17.62 0.20 -4.70
C ALA A 372 17.24 1.50 -3.97
N THR A 373 16.79 1.42 -2.72
CA THR A 373 16.47 2.59 -1.90
C THR A 373 17.68 3.53 -1.74
N LEU A 374 18.85 2.99 -1.38
CA LEU A 374 20.08 3.78 -1.20
C LEU A 374 20.54 4.46 -2.49
N SER A 375 20.19 3.93 -3.67
CA SER A 375 20.53 4.56 -4.95
C SER A 375 19.88 5.93 -5.15
N TYR A 376 18.77 6.22 -4.47
CA TYR A 376 18.06 7.51 -4.54
C TYR A 376 18.46 8.51 -3.45
N VAL A 377 19.31 8.11 -2.49
CA VAL A 377 19.64 8.94 -1.31
C VAL A 377 20.58 10.10 -1.64
N GLU A 378 21.53 9.92 -2.55
CA GLU A 378 22.52 10.97 -2.84
C GLU A 378 21.90 12.26 -3.40
N PRO A 379 20.97 12.22 -4.39
CA PRO A 379 20.26 13.42 -4.85
C PRO A 379 19.45 14.13 -3.77
N LEU A 380 18.86 13.37 -2.83
CA LEU A 380 18.10 13.90 -1.70
C LEU A 380 19.03 14.69 -0.76
N LEU A 381 20.11 14.05 -0.30
CA LEU A 381 21.10 14.69 0.58
C LEU A 381 21.71 15.94 -0.06
N ALA A 382 22.04 15.87 -1.35
CA ALA A 382 22.57 17.00 -2.11
C ALA A 382 21.58 18.16 -2.27
N SER A 383 20.27 17.90 -2.11
CA SER A 383 19.22 18.92 -2.20
C SER A 383 18.79 19.47 -0.83
N GLY A 384 19.41 19.00 0.27
CA GLY A 384 19.11 19.45 1.63
C GLY A 384 18.10 18.59 2.39
N VAL A 385 17.62 17.49 1.79
CA VAL A 385 16.76 16.52 2.48
C VAL A 385 17.57 15.78 3.54
N LYS A 386 17.05 15.69 4.76
CA LYS A 386 17.69 14.94 5.85
C LYS A 386 17.20 13.48 5.82
N VAL A 387 18.12 12.54 5.63
CA VAL A 387 17.79 11.11 5.54
C VAL A 387 18.32 10.38 6.76
N TYR A 388 17.48 9.56 7.39
CA TYR A 388 17.77 8.84 8.63
C TYR A 388 17.58 7.34 8.41
N ARG A 389 18.46 6.53 9.00
CA ARG A 389 18.37 5.07 9.02
C ARG A 389 17.92 4.59 10.40
N TYR A 390 16.77 3.93 10.46
CA TYR A 390 16.20 3.40 11.69
C TYR A 390 16.98 2.20 12.24
N GLN A 391 17.37 2.22 13.52
CA GLN A 391 18.31 1.24 14.10
C GLN A 391 17.68 0.25 15.08
N LYS A 392 16.51 0.55 15.66
CA LYS A 392 15.90 -0.30 16.70
C LYS A 392 15.33 -1.63 16.16
N GLY A 393 15.22 -1.76 14.85
CA GLY A 393 14.74 -2.97 14.17
C GLY A 393 14.37 -2.68 12.72
N PHE A 394 13.31 -3.31 12.24
CA PHE A 394 12.78 -3.06 10.90
C PHE A 394 11.64 -2.04 10.96
N ILE A 395 11.80 -0.92 10.26
CA ILE A 395 10.73 0.08 10.08
C ILE A 395 9.97 -0.19 8.79
N HIS A 396 8.67 -0.45 8.93
CA HIS A 396 7.76 -0.77 7.84
C HIS A 396 6.56 0.18 7.78
N ALA A 397 6.55 1.26 8.57
CA ALA A 397 5.54 2.30 8.47
C ALA A 397 5.55 2.98 7.09
N LYS A 398 4.37 3.33 6.58
CA LYS A 398 4.19 4.14 5.36
C LYS A 398 3.43 5.41 5.74
N VAL A 399 4.18 6.40 6.20
CA VAL A 399 3.65 7.64 6.78
C VAL A 399 4.24 8.84 6.04
N MET A 400 3.40 9.79 5.67
CA MET A 400 3.81 11.08 5.12
C MET A 400 3.04 12.20 5.82
N LEU A 401 3.75 13.15 6.42
CA LEU A 401 3.21 14.30 7.12
C LEU A 401 3.56 15.55 6.31
N ILE A 402 2.55 16.38 6.02
CA ILE A 402 2.70 17.64 5.32
C ILE A 402 2.18 18.75 6.20
N ASP A 403 3.11 19.57 6.68
CA ASP A 403 2.83 20.66 7.62
C ASP A 403 1.94 20.19 8.79
N HIS A 404 0.99 21.03 9.20
CA HIS A 404 -0.13 20.65 10.04
C HIS A 404 -1.41 20.44 9.20
N MET A 405 -1.24 20.29 7.89
CA MET A 405 -2.34 20.26 6.91
C MET A 405 -2.89 18.85 6.73
N LEU A 406 -2.03 17.86 6.53
CA LEU A 406 -2.46 16.47 6.34
C LEU A 406 -1.40 15.44 6.74
N ALA A 407 -1.87 14.25 7.11
CA ALA A 407 -1.07 13.04 7.25
C ALA A 407 -1.62 11.92 6.36
N SER A 408 -0.74 11.21 5.64
CA SER A 408 -1.08 9.97 4.93
C SER A 408 -0.54 8.77 5.70
N VAL A 409 -1.40 7.79 5.98
CA VAL A 409 -1.02 6.48 6.55
C VAL A 409 -1.73 5.40 5.77
N GLY A 410 -1.04 4.33 5.39
CA GLY A 410 -1.68 3.27 4.62
C GLY A 410 -0.80 2.07 4.32
N THR A 411 -1.12 1.39 3.22
CA THR A 411 -0.45 0.17 2.77
C THR A 411 0.65 0.47 1.75
N ALA A 412 0.51 1.56 0.97
CA ALA A 412 1.37 1.86 -0.17
C ALA A 412 2.78 2.28 0.26
N ASN A 413 3.79 1.58 -0.24
CA ASN A 413 5.18 2.05 -0.15
C ASN A 413 5.41 3.18 -1.16
N MET A 414 6.55 3.85 -1.03
CA MET A 414 7.00 4.87 -1.98
C MET A 414 7.74 4.22 -3.15
N ASP A 415 7.09 3.29 -3.85
CA ASP A 415 7.65 2.53 -4.97
C ASP A 415 6.69 2.39 -6.17
N MET A 416 7.28 2.13 -7.35
CA MET A 416 6.53 2.00 -8.62
C MET A 416 5.44 0.94 -8.56
N ARG A 417 5.71 -0.15 -7.84
CA ARG A 417 4.81 -1.27 -7.74
C ARG A 417 3.56 -0.93 -6.92
N SER A 418 3.72 -0.25 -5.79
CA SER A 418 2.61 0.21 -4.94
C SER A 418 1.75 1.23 -5.68
N PHE A 419 2.37 2.16 -6.42
CA PHE A 419 1.62 3.19 -7.15
C PHE A 419 0.82 2.68 -8.36
N HIS A 420 1.22 1.54 -8.95
CA HIS A 420 0.69 1.17 -10.27
C HIS A 420 0.24 -0.28 -10.45
N SER A 421 0.71 -1.21 -9.62
CA SER A 421 0.52 -2.66 -9.86
C SER A 421 -0.23 -3.34 -8.73
N ASN A 422 0.01 -2.94 -7.48
CA ASN A 422 -0.71 -3.46 -6.33
C ASN A 422 -2.04 -2.72 -6.12
N PHE A 423 -3.00 -3.43 -5.55
CA PHE A 423 -4.15 -2.79 -4.90
C PHE A 423 -3.71 -2.29 -3.53
N GLU A 424 -3.77 -0.98 -3.31
CA GLU A 424 -3.29 -0.32 -2.09
C GLU A 424 -4.31 0.71 -1.60
N GLN A 425 -4.27 1.05 -0.32
CA GLN A 425 -5.14 2.03 0.32
C GLN A 425 -4.37 2.89 1.32
N ASN A 426 -4.59 4.20 1.24
CA ASN A 426 -4.12 5.15 2.24
C ASN A 426 -5.30 5.94 2.80
N ALA A 427 -5.27 6.21 4.10
CA ALA A 427 -6.09 7.21 4.73
C ALA A 427 -5.32 8.53 4.79
N LEU A 428 -5.93 9.61 4.30
CA LEU A 428 -5.49 10.97 4.56
C LEU A 428 -6.28 11.52 5.74
N LEU A 429 -5.55 12.05 6.71
CA LEU A 429 -6.07 12.57 7.97
C LEU A 429 -5.82 14.07 7.99
N PHE A 430 -6.84 14.85 8.32
CA PHE A 430 -6.76 16.32 8.35
C PHE A 430 -6.91 16.90 9.77
N ASP A 431 -7.25 16.07 10.76
CA ASP A 431 -7.36 16.48 12.16
C ASP A 431 -5.97 16.77 12.76
N GLU A 432 -5.78 18.00 13.25
CA GLU A 432 -4.51 18.49 13.78
C GLU A 432 -3.99 17.65 14.96
N GLN A 433 -4.88 17.14 15.83
CA GLN A 433 -4.45 16.35 17.00
C GLN A 433 -3.90 14.98 16.56
N THR A 434 -4.54 14.35 15.58
CA THR A 434 -4.07 13.10 14.99
C THR A 434 -2.76 13.30 14.22
N ILE A 435 -2.63 14.40 13.47
CA ILE A 435 -1.37 14.78 12.80
C ILE A 435 -0.25 14.98 13.83
N ALA A 436 -0.50 15.72 14.91
CA ALA A 436 0.46 15.94 15.99
C ALA A 436 0.83 14.63 16.72
N ARG A 437 -0.11 13.68 16.83
CA ARG A 437 0.18 12.34 17.36
C ARG A 437 1.18 11.60 16.47
N LEU A 438 0.94 11.56 15.17
CA LEU A 438 1.84 10.92 14.20
C LEU A 438 3.21 11.61 14.14
N GLU A 439 3.25 12.93 14.30
CA GLU A 439 4.50 13.68 14.39
C GLU A 439 5.33 13.27 15.62
N ARG A 440 4.72 13.13 16.80
CA ARG A 440 5.43 12.61 17.99
C ARG A 440 5.98 11.20 17.76
N ASP A 441 5.22 10.34 17.09
CA ASP A 441 5.67 8.99 16.76
C ASP A 441 6.87 9.05 15.78
N PHE A 442 6.84 9.94 14.78
CA PHE A 442 7.96 10.19 13.87
C PHE A 442 9.21 10.72 14.59
N GLU A 443 9.06 11.68 15.50
CA GLU A 443 10.17 12.21 16.30
C GLU A 443 10.80 11.14 17.19
N GLN A 444 9.99 10.22 17.74
CA GLN A 444 10.50 9.08 18.48
C GLN A 444 11.28 8.13 17.56
N ASP A 445 10.78 7.86 16.35
CA ASP A 445 11.50 7.05 15.36
C ASP A 445 12.81 7.72 14.92
N LEU A 446 12.88 9.06 14.86
CA LEU A 446 14.12 9.80 14.62
C LEU A 446 15.16 9.58 15.73
N ARG A 447 14.74 9.55 17.00
CA ARG A 447 15.66 9.27 18.13
C ARG A 447 16.26 7.87 18.08
N ASP A 448 15.52 6.92 17.52
CA ASP A 448 15.95 5.55 17.27
C ASP A 448 16.69 5.39 15.92
N SER A 449 17.06 6.50 15.26
CA SER A 449 17.68 6.52 13.93
C SER A 449 19.05 7.23 13.92
N THR A 450 19.84 6.93 12.89
CA THR A 450 21.11 7.62 12.60
C THR A 450 20.99 8.43 11.33
N GLU A 451 21.37 9.71 11.37
CA GLU A 451 21.39 10.57 10.18
C GLU A 451 22.47 10.14 9.18
N LEU A 452 22.15 10.23 7.89
CA LEU A 452 23.11 10.09 6.79
C LEU A 452 23.60 11.47 6.36
N HIS A 453 24.93 11.63 6.32
CA HIS A 453 25.55 12.86 5.83
C HIS A 453 26.09 12.67 4.41
N LEU A 454 26.01 13.72 3.60
CA LEU A 454 26.40 13.66 2.17
C LEU A 454 27.86 13.22 1.96
N GLU A 455 28.79 13.77 2.75
CA GLU A 455 30.22 13.48 2.63
C GLU A 455 30.52 12.02 2.94
N SER A 456 29.99 11.51 4.06
CA SER A 456 30.16 10.11 4.45
C SER A 456 29.47 9.18 3.45
N PHE A 457 28.29 9.55 2.95
CA PHE A 457 27.60 8.78 1.91
C PHE A 457 28.40 8.72 0.60
N ARG A 458 29.04 9.81 0.16
CA ARG A 458 29.90 9.80 -1.04
C ARG A 458 31.17 8.97 -0.87
N SER A 459 31.67 8.85 0.36
CA SER A 459 32.86 8.06 0.69
C SER A 459 32.64 6.53 0.71
N ARG A 460 31.39 6.07 0.54
CA ARG A 460 31.04 4.64 0.55
C ARG A 460 31.83 3.81 -0.47
N SER A 461 32.03 2.53 -0.16
CA SER A 461 32.88 1.64 -0.95
C SER A 461 32.43 1.49 -2.41
N LYS A 462 33.37 1.27 -3.33
CA LYS A 462 33.07 1.02 -4.76
C LYS A 462 32.14 -0.18 -4.97
N ARG A 463 32.26 -1.21 -4.11
CA ARG A 463 31.38 -2.39 -4.14
C ARG A 463 29.94 -2.01 -3.82
N GLN A 464 29.74 -1.18 -2.80
CA GLN A 464 28.41 -0.68 -2.45
C GLN A 464 27.81 0.17 -3.59
N LYS A 465 28.59 1.10 -4.15
CA LYS A 465 28.15 1.92 -5.30
C LYS A 465 27.71 1.05 -6.50
N LEU A 466 28.47 0.00 -6.80
CA LEU A 466 28.12 -0.94 -7.87
C LEU A 466 26.82 -1.70 -7.56
N ALA A 467 26.62 -2.15 -6.31
CA ALA A 467 25.40 -2.84 -5.90
C ALA A 467 24.16 -1.92 -5.97
N GLU A 468 24.30 -0.67 -5.52
CA GLU A 468 23.26 0.37 -5.63
C GLU A 468 22.92 0.65 -7.10
N ALA A 469 23.91 0.81 -7.98
CA ALA A 469 23.70 1.04 -9.40
C ALA A 469 23.01 -0.14 -10.10
N ALA A 470 23.43 -1.37 -9.78
CA ALA A 470 22.77 -2.57 -10.31
C ALA A 470 21.33 -2.70 -9.83
N ALA A 471 21.06 -2.39 -8.56
CA ALA A 471 19.71 -2.39 -8.00
C ALA A 471 18.84 -1.26 -8.58
N HIS A 472 19.42 -0.09 -8.86
CA HIS A 472 18.74 1.04 -9.50
C HIS A 472 18.16 0.66 -10.87
N LEU A 473 18.91 -0.09 -11.68
CA LEU A 473 18.42 -0.59 -12.98
C LEU A 473 17.18 -1.49 -12.88
N LEU A 474 16.98 -2.14 -11.73
CA LEU A 474 15.83 -2.99 -11.45
C LEU A 474 14.68 -2.24 -10.76
N SER A 475 14.89 -1.00 -10.34
CA SER A 475 13.90 -0.19 -9.60
C SER A 475 12.53 -0.09 -10.27
N PRO A 476 12.41 0.04 -11.61
CA PRO A 476 11.11 0.06 -12.28
C PRO A 476 10.31 -1.26 -12.18
N LEU A 477 10.95 -2.34 -11.72
CA LEU A 477 10.38 -3.67 -11.56
C LEU A 477 10.14 -4.07 -10.10
N LEU A 478 10.65 -3.27 -9.14
CA LEU A 478 10.58 -3.55 -7.70
C LEU A 478 9.29 -3.03 -7.07
#